data_AF-A0A0A1YU46-F1
#
_entry.id   AF-A0A0A1YU46-F1
#
_cell.length_a   1.000
_cell.length_b   1.000
_cell.length_c   1.000
_cell.angle_alpha   90.00
_cell.angle_beta   90.00
_cell.angle_gamma   90.00
#
_symmetry.space_group_name_H-M   'P 1'
#
loop_
_entity.id
_entity.type
_entity.pdbx_description
1 polymer ?
#
loop_
_entity_poly.entity_id
_entity_poly.type
_entity_poly.pdbx_seq_one_letter_code
_entity_poly.pdbx_strand_id
1 'polypeptide(L)'
;MNSVTILGIDIGKNSFHLHGQDAQGHQVLRKKLNRSQLLPLLAQIPPCKVAMESCGGAQFLAREITKLGHQVQLIAPQHVKAYVTGNKNDFIDAEAICEAASRPRTRSVQVKSVDQQVLSTVHKLRKSLVSRRTGVINQVHGFLLEFGVIFPAGYAALDRVPVLMEEHNLPLRLRQAINRMLDDIRQLTSEIKALDIEIKQQVNGSDAGKRLQSIPGIGPLIASALVADVGDASMYKSSRDFSASLGLVPRQYSTGGQTTLLGISKRGDRYLRTLLMQGAQTLLYRFDKRNDALGVWARSL
;
A
#
# COMPACT_ATOMS: atom_id res chain seq x y z
N MET A 1 26.36 29.40 15.61
CA MET A 1 25.52 29.14 14.42
C MET A 1 24.57 28.02 14.81
N ASN A 2 23.26 28.25 14.80
CA ASN A 2 22.30 27.22 15.23
C ASN A 2 22.32 26.08 14.21
N SER A 3 22.79 24.91 14.64
CA SER A 3 22.86 23.70 13.82
C SER A 3 21.46 23.16 13.55
N VAL A 4 21.18 22.80 12.29
CA VAL A 4 19.93 22.14 11.90
C VAL A 4 19.83 20.80 12.64
N THR A 5 18.82 20.66 13.50
CA THR A 5 18.56 19.44 14.27
C THR A 5 17.54 18.55 13.56
N ILE A 6 16.48 19.16 13.02
CA ILE A 6 15.46 18.48 12.21
C ILE A 6 15.32 19.22 10.88
N LEU A 7 15.28 18.48 9.78
CA LEU A 7 15.08 19.00 8.43
C LEU A 7 13.86 18.32 7.78
N GLY A 8 12.78 19.07 7.61
CA GLY A 8 11.61 18.67 6.85
C GLY A 8 11.81 18.95 5.37
N ILE A 9 11.51 17.95 4.53
CA ILE A 9 11.63 18.05 3.08
C ILE A 9 10.30 17.66 2.44
N ASP A 10 9.67 18.63 1.79
CA ASP A 10 8.59 18.36 0.85
C ASP A 10 9.17 17.97 -0.52
N ILE A 11 8.66 16.86 -1.08
CA ILE A 11 9.22 16.20 -2.27
C ILE A 11 8.31 16.45 -3.48
N GLY A 12 8.81 17.26 -4.40
CA GLY A 12 8.29 17.36 -5.77
C GLY A 12 9.07 16.49 -6.76
N LYS A 13 8.58 16.40 -8.00
CA LYS A 13 9.27 15.66 -9.08
C LYS A 13 10.65 16.26 -9.38
N ASN A 14 10.71 17.59 -9.48
CA ASN A 14 11.88 18.36 -9.91
C ASN A 14 12.31 19.44 -8.89
N SER A 15 11.50 19.69 -7.87
CA SER A 15 11.74 20.71 -6.85
C SER A 15 11.53 20.15 -5.45
N PHE A 16 12.34 20.62 -4.50
CA PHE A 16 12.30 20.21 -3.10
C PHE A 16 12.24 21.47 -2.25
N HIS A 17 11.35 21.48 -1.25
CA HIS A 17 11.24 22.58 -0.30
C HIS A 17 11.72 22.09 1.06
N LEU A 18 12.72 22.77 1.60
CA LEU A 18 13.38 22.43 2.84
C LEU A 18 12.98 23.44 3.91
N HIS A 19 12.63 22.94 5.08
CA HIS A 19 12.46 23.69 6.31
C HIS A 19 13.30 23.01 7.41
N GLY A 20 14.27 23.72 7.97
CA GLY A 20 15.16 23.19 9.02
C GLY A 20 14.98 23.95 10.32
N GLN A 21 14.91 23.21 11.42
CA GLN A 21 14.73 23.71 12.78
C GLN A 21 15.95 23.37 13.67
N ASP A 22 16.27 24.24 14.62
CA ASP A 22 17.19 23.92 15.71
C ASP A 22 16.53 23.07 16.81
N ALA A 23 17.27 22.78 17.89
CA ALA A 23 16.78 21.97 18.99
C ALA A 23 15.61 22.61 19.76
N GLN A 24 15.43 23.93 19.65
CA GLN A 24 14.34 24.69 20.26
C GLN A 24 13.13 24.82 19.32
N GLY A 25 13.23 24.33 18.08
CA GLY A 25 12.17 24.42 17.08
C GLY A 25 12.19 25.72 16.27
N HIS A 26 13.20 26.58 16.43
CA HIS A 26 13.28 27.80 15.63
C HIS A 26 13.76 27.47 14.21
N GLN A 27 13.16 28.12 13.22
CA GLN A 27 13.56 27.98 11.83
C GLN A 27 14.98 28.55 11.61
N VAL A 28 15.90 27.70 11.17
CA VAL A 28 17.30 28.05 10.86
C VAL A 28 17.66 27.83 9.40
N LEU A 29 16.83 27.10 8.65
CA LEU A 29 17.00 26.87 7.22
C LEU A 29 15.65 26.93 6.51
N ARG A 30 15.59 27.66 5.39
CA ARG A 30 14.46 27.62 4.46
C ARG A 30 14.99 27.75 3.04
N LYS A 31 14.85 26.69 2.23
CA LYS A 31 15.46 26.67 0.88
C LYS A 31 14.63 25.86 -0.11
N LYS A 32 14.55 26.34 -1.35
CA LYS A 32 14.04 25.60 -2.49
C LYS A 32 15.23 25.07 -3.31
N LEU A 33 15.20 23.80 -3.68
CA LEU A 33 16.26 23.13 -4.44
C LEU A 33 15.68 22.40 -5.64
N ASN A 34 16.51 22.20 -6.65
CA ASN A 34 16.24 21.23 -7.71
C ASN A 34 16.88 19.87 -7.38
N ARG A 35 16.68 18.89 -8.28
CA ARG A 35 17.13 17.51 -8.08
C ARG A 35 18.64 17.31 -8.04
N SER A 36 19.41 18.08 -8.82
CA SER A 36 20.88 17.98 -8.78
C SER A 36 21.48 18.66 -7.55
N GLN A 37 20.75 19.56 -6.90
CA GLN A 37 21.23 20.33 -5.75
C GLN A 37 20.96 19.66 -4.40
N LEU A 38 19.96 18.79 -4.28
CA LEU A 38 19.50 18.26 -2.99
C LEU A 38 20.60 17.48 -2.25
N LEU A 39 21.10 16.39 -2.85
CA LEU A 39 22.09 15.53 -2.19
C LEU A 39 23.43 16.25 -1.95
N PRO A 40 23.96 17.08 -2.88
CA PRO A 40 25.16 17.88 -2.60
C PRO A 40 25.00 18.85 -1.43
N LEU A 41 23.83 19.48 -1.27
CA LEU A 41 23.59 20.32 -0.11
C LEU A 41 23.55 19.50 1.18
N LEU A 42 22.84 18.38 1.20
CA LEU A 42 22.74 17.52 2.38
C LEU A 42 24.12 17.01 2.83
N ALA A 43 25.00 16.66 1.88
CA ALA A 43 26.38 16.25 2.19
C ALA A 43 27.21 17.33 2.90
N GLN A 44 26.82 18.61 2.81
CA GLN A 44 27.47 19.72 3.50
C GLN A 44 26.84 20.05 4.86
N ILE A 45 25.66 19.50 5.16
CA ILE A 45 24.97 19.71 6.43
C ILE A 45 25.45 18.64 7.42
N PRO A 46 25.82 19.00 8.66
CA PRO A 46 26.14 18.01 9.69
C PRO A 46 25.02 16.98 9.88
N PRO A 47 25.33 15.74 10.32
CA PRO A 47 24.31 14.73 10.61
C PRO A 47 23.17 15.27 11.47
N CYS A 48 21.95 15.06 11.01
CA CYS A 48 20.73 15.56 11.63
C CYS A 48 19.56 14.61 11.30
N LYS A 49 18.39 14.86 11.89
CA LYS A 49 17.18 14.12 11.53
C LYS A 49 16.56 14.72 10.27
N VAL A 50 16.41 13.92 9.21
CA VAL A 50 15.75 14.33 7.97
C VAL A 50 14.40 13.66 7.85
N ALA A 51 13.33 14.45 7.82
CA ALA A 51 11.97 13.99 7.74
C ALA A 51 11.35 14.26 6.35
N MET A 52 10.60 13.29 5.84
CA MET A 52 9.93 13.36 4.54
C MET A 52 8.57 12.67 4.62
N GLU A 53 7.59 13.10 3.82
CA GLU A 53 6.40 12.28 3.61
C GLU A 53 6.74 10.98 2.88
N SER A 54 6.01 9.90 3.20
CA SER A 54 6.09 8.63 2.49
C SER A 54 5.35 8.74 1.15
N CYS A 55 5.97 9.43 0.20
CA CYS A 55 5.45 9.68 -1.14
C CYS A 55 6.33 9.05 -2.24
N GLY A 56 6.00 9.33 -3.50
CA GLY A 56 6.82 8.92 -4.64
C GLY A 56 8.23 9.50 -4.54
N GLY A 57 9.26 8.66 -4.67
CA GLY A 57 10.67 9.06 -4.58
C GLY A 57 11.26 9.05 -3.16
N ALA A 58 10.42 9.11 -2.11
CA ALA A 58 10.88 9.19 -0.72
C ALA A 58 11.73 7.99 -0.29
N GLN A 59 11.41 6.76 -0.76
CA GLN A 59 12.18 5.55 -0.45
C GLN A 59 13.60 5.59 -1.02
N PHE A 60 13.76 6.12 -2.23
CA PHE A 60 15.08 6.30 -2.84
C PHE A 60 15.89 7.36 -2.07
N LEU A 61 15.28 8.53 -1.85
CA LEU A 61 15.94 9.61 -1.12
C LEU A 61 16.30 9.20 0.30
N ALA A 62 15.45 8.47 0.99
CA ALA A 62 15.74 7.98 2.34
C ALA A 62 17.01 7.13 2.39
N ARG A 63 17.21 6.24 1.41
CA ARG A 63 18.44 5.44 1.34
C ARG A 63 19.67 6.29 1.03
N GLU A 64 19.58 7.21 0.07
CA GLU A 64 20.71 8.08 -0.28
C GLU A 64 21.09 9.03 0.86
N ILE A 65 20.09 9.62 1.53
CA ILE A 65 20.29 10.52 2.67
C ILE A 65 20.86 9.78 3.88
N THR A 66 20.46 8.51 4.09
CA THR A 66 21.05 7.66 5.14
C THR A 66 22.55 7.41 4.88
N LYS A 67 22.97 7.22 3.61
CA LYS A 67 24.40 7.06 3.26
C LYS A 67 25.24 8.30 3.57
N LEU A 68 24.62 9.49 3.60
CA LEU A 68 25.27 10.74 4.00
C LEU A 68 25.40 10.89 5.52
N GLY A 69 24.92 9.92 6.31
CA GLY A 69 25.03 9.91 7.77
C GLY A 69 23.86 10.54 8.52
N HIS A 70 22.81 10.99 7.83
CA HIS A 70 21.62 11.54 8.48
C HIS A 70 20.68 10.43 8.99
N GLN A 71 19.92 10.73 10.04
CA GLN A 71 18.85 9.88 10.51
C GLN A 71 17.56 10.20 9.74
N VAL A 72 17.08 9.28 8.90
CA VAL A 72 15.88 9.51 8.10
C VAL A 72 14.61 9.05 8.82
N GLN A 73 13.56 9.86 8.75
CA GLN A 73 12.22 9.56 9.22
C GLN A 73 11.19 9.78 8.10
N LEU A 74 10.63 8.69 7.55
CA LEU A 74 9.48 8.79 6.64
C LEU A 74 8.18 8.86 7.43
N ILE A 75 7.27 9.76 7.08
CA ILE A 75 6.00 9.96 7.81
C ILE A 75 4.83 9.71 6.86
N ALA A 76 3.81 8.99 7.31
CA ALA A 76 2.59 8.82 6.52
C ALA A 76 1.89 10.19 6.32
N PRO A 77 1.44 10.56 5.11
CA PRO A 77 0.85 11.88 4.83
C PRO A 77 -0.32 12.26 5.76
N GLN A 78 -1.10 11.26 6.18
CA GLN A 78 -2.22 11.44 7.12
C GLN A 78 -1.80 11.99 8.50
N HIS A 79 -0.55 11.76 8.92
CA HIS A 79 -0.02 12.29 10.18
C HIS A 79 0.55 13.70 10.00
N VAL A 80 1.12 14.01 8.83
CA VAL A 80 1.62 15.36 8.50
C VAL A 80 0.47 16.35 8.35
N LYS A 81 -0.64 15.92 7.72
CA LYS A 81 -1.84 16.76 7.51
C LYS A 81 -2.37 17.43 8.78
N ALA A 82 -2.18 16.83 9.96
CA ALA A 82 -2.61 17.40 11.23
C ALA A 82 -1.83 18.66 11.64
N TYR A 83 -0.66 18.90 11.05
CA TYR A 83 0.23 20.02 11.34
C TYR A 83 0.25 21.09 10.24
N VAL A 84 -0.47 20.88 9.14
CA VAL A 84 -0.56 21.86 8.05
C VAL A 84 -1.43 23.03 8.51
N THR A 85 -0.88 24.24 8.51
CA THR A 85 -1.58 25.47 8.89
C THR A 85 -1.74 26.41 7.71
N GLY A 86 -2.95 26.94 7.50
CA GLY A 86 -3.20 27.95 6.46
C GLY A 86 -3.42 27.38 5.06
N ASN A 87 -3.18 28.22 4.04
CA ASN A 87 -3.39 27.87 2.63
C ASN A 87 -2.24 27.02 2.06
N LYS A 88 -2.54 26.28 0.99
CA LYS A 88 -1.58 25.37 0.34
C LYS A 88 -0.30 26.10 -0.10
N ASN A 89 0.85 25.63 0.40
CA ASN A 89 2.18 26.08 0.02
C ASN A 89 3.20 24.99 0.36
N ASP A 90 4.08 24.65 -0.58
CA ASP A 90 5.08 23.58 -0.40
C ASP A 90 6.05 23.84 0.78
N PHE A 91 6.32 25.11 1.14
CA PHE A 91 7.09 25.42 2.36
C PHE A 91 6.32 25.15 3.65
N ILE A 92 5.00 25.35 3.64
CA ILE A 92 4.13 25.01 4.79
C ILE A 92 4.06 23.49 4.92
N ASP A 93 4.02 22.77 3.81
CA ASP A 93 4.09 21.30 3.83
C ASP A 93 5.44 20.82 4.41
N ALA A 94 6.56 21.42 4.01
CA ALA A 94 7.88 21.11 4.57
C ALA A 94 7.98 21.42 6.09
N GLU A 95 7.39 22.53 6.53
CA GLU A 95 7.29 22.90 7.95
C GLU A 95 6.42 21.89 8.73
N ALA A 96 5.25 21.51 8.19
CA ALA A 96 4.37 20.52 8.79
C ALA A 96 5.05 19.14 8.93
N ILE A 97 5.90 18.75 7.98
CA ILE A 97 6.73 17.53 8.07
C ILE A 97 7.71 17.65 9.25
N CYS A 98 8.36 18.79 9.40
CA CYS A 98 9.27 19.09 10.52
C CYS A 98 8.54 18.99 11.86
N GLU A 99 7.38 19.66 11.97
CA GLU A 99 6.53 19.64 13.15
C GLU A 99 6.04 18.23 13.50
N ALA A 100 5.62 17.45 12.50
CA ALA A 100 5.24 16.07 12.73
C ALA A 100 6.43 15.24 13.26
N ALA A 101 7.63 15.42 12.68
CA ALA A 101 8.83 14.68 13.05
C ALA A 101 9.36 15.01 14.46
N SER A 102 9.07 16.21 14.98
CA SER A 102 9.45 16.61 16.34
C SER A 102 8.61 15.92 17.41
N ARG A 103 7.40 15.42 17.07
CA ARG A 103 6.50 14.80 18.06
C ARG A 103 6.87 13.34 18.35
N PRO A 104 7.07 12.96 19.64
CA PRO A 104 7.42 11.58 20.01
C PRO A 104 6.40 10.51 19.60
N ARG A 105 5.14 10.90 19.38
CA ARG A 105 4.06 9.98 18.99
C ARG A 105 4.02 9.69 17.49
N THR A 106 4.75 10.46 16.67
CA THR A 106 4.72 10.32 15.20
C THR A 106 5.44 9.06 14.78
N ARG A 107 4.70 8.13 14.18
CA ARG A 107 5.25 6.87 13.69
C ARG A 107 5.99 7.06 12.38
N SER A 108 7.15 6.42 12.30
CA SER A 108 7.91 6.29 11.07
C SER A 108 7.35 5.19 10.17
N VAL A 109 7.33 5.44 8.87
CA VAL A 109 7.22 4.41 7.84
C VAL A 109 8.61 3.84 7.59
N GLN A 110 8.72 2.52 7.47
CA GLN A 110 10.01 1.88 7.23
C GLN A 110 10.61 2.31 5.89
N VAL A 111 11.93 2.53 5.91
CA VAL A 111 12.74 2.66 4.70
C VAL A 111 12.99 1.25 4.15
N LYS A 112 12.48 1.00 2.95
CA LYS A 112 12.58 -0.29 2.27
C LYS A 112 13.96 -0.48 1.68
N SER A 113 14.48 -1.70 1.76
CA SER A 113 15.58 -2.12 0.91
C SER A 113 15.18 -2.04 -0.57
N VAL A 114 16.16 -2.12 -1.47
CA VAL A 114 15.87 -2.14 -2.91
C VAL A 114 15.00 -3.34 -3.25
N ASP A 115 15.31 -4.53 -2.72
CA ASP A 115 14.54 -5.76 -2.97
C ASP A 115 13.11 -5.65 -2.45
N GLN A 116 12.89 -5.09 -1.25
CA GLN A 116 11.55 -4.84 -0.73
C GLN A 116 10.77 -3.85 -1.60
N GLN A 117 11.44 -2.81 -2.13
CA GLN A 117 10.81 -1.85 -3.03
C GLN A 117 10.46 -2.47 -4.39
N VAL A 118 11.31 -3.35 -4.92
CA VAL A 118 11.05 -4.12 -6.15
C VAL A 118 9.85 -5.03 -5.93
N LEU A 119 9.82 -5.82 -4.86
CA LEU A 119 8.69 -6.68 -4.53
C LEU A 119 7.38 -5.88 -4.36
N SER A 120 7.42 -4.74 -3.66
CA SER A 120 6.26 -3.82 -3.55
C SER A 120 5.79 -3.31 -4.92
N THR A 121 6.72 -3.15 -5.89
CA THR A 121 6.39 -2.76 -7.27
C THR A 121 5.71 -3.89 -8.04
N VAL A 122 6.20 -5.13 -7.91
CA VAL A 122 5.57 -6.34 -8.47
C VAL A 122 4.14 -6.50 -7.96
N HIS A 123 3.91 -6.31 -6.65
CA HIS A 123 2.56 -6.31 -6.06
C HIS A 123 1.64 -5.25 -6.66
N LYS A 124 2.14 -4.02 -6.86
CA LYS A 124 1.37 -2.92 -7.46
C LYS A 124 1.03 -3.20 -8.92
N LEU A 125 1.99 -3.74 -9.70
CA LEU A 125 1.75 -4.17 -11.07
C LEU A 125 0.65 -5.23 -11.12
N ARG A 126 0.80 -6.30 -10.34
CA ARG A 126 -0.21 -7.37 -10.26
C ARG A 126 -1.59 -6.82 -9.92
N LYS A 127 -1.69 -5.95 -8.91
CA LYS A 127 -2.95 -5.29 -8.52
C LYS A 127 -3.55 -4.49 -9.68
N SER A 128 -2.73 -3.75 -10.41
CA SER A 128 -3.16 -3.01 -11.60
C SER A 128 -3.72 -3.93 -12.68
N LEU A 129 -3.02 -5.03 -12.99
CA LEU A 129 -3.48 -6.01 -13.98
C LEU A 129 -4.78 -6.69 -13.58
N VAL A 130 -4.94 -7.07 -12.30
CA VAL A 130 -6.21 -7.62 -11.78
C VAL A 130 -7.35 -6.61 -11.94
N SER A 131 -7.09 -5.33 -11.62
CA SER A 131 -8.08 -4.27 -11.79
C SER A 131 -8.44 -4.07 -13.27
N ARG A 132 -7.45 -4.05 -14.17
CA ARG A 132 -7.67 -3.93 -15.62
C ARG A 132 -8.49 -5.10 -16.14
N ARG A 133 -8.13 -6.34 -15.79
CA ARG A 133 -8.88 -7.54 -16.18
C ARG A 133 -10.33 -7.46 -15.73
N THR A 134 -10.57 -7.06 -14.48
CA THR A 134 -11.93 -6.87 -13.96
C THR A 134 -12.69 -5.78 -14.74
N GLY A 135 -12.01 -4.69 -15.09
CA GLY A 135 -12.57 -3.64 -15.94
C GLY A 135 -12.99 -4.15 -17.32
N VAL A 136 -12.14 -4.93 -18.00
CA VAL A 136 -12.48 -5.51 -19.31
C VAL A 136 -13.64 -6.51 -19.20
N ILE A 137 -13.68 -7.32 -18.15
CA ILE A 137 -14.81 -8.23 -17.88
C ILE A 137 -16.12 -7.44 -17.74
N ASN A 138 -16.11 -6.38 -16.94
CA ASN A 138 -17.29 -5.52 -16.76
C ASN A 138 -17.71 -4.84 -18.06
N GLN A 139 -16.76 -4.47 -18.92
CA GLN A 139 -17.08 -3.93 -20.25
C GLN A 139 -17.72 -5.00 -21.15
N VAL A 140 -17.27 -6.26 -21.13
CA VAL A 140 -17.92 -7.36 -21.86
C VAL A 140 -19.36 -7.53 -21.38
N HIS A 141 -19.59 -7.52 -20.06
CA HIS A 141 -20.94 -7.54 -19.49
C HIS A 141 -21.79 -6.36 -19.98
N GLY A 142 -21.25 -5.14 -19.95
CA GLY A 142 -21.94 -3.94 -20.41
C GLY A 142 -22.32 -4.02 -21.89
N PHE A 143 -21.39 -4.41 -22.76
CA PHE A 143 -21.68 -4.54 -24.18
C PHE A 143 -22.69 -5.64 -24.50
N LEU A 144 -22.65 -6.77 -23.82
CA LEU A 144 -23.65 -7.83 -24.02
C LEU A 144 -25.04 -7.41 -23.51
N LEU A 145 -25.10 -6.63 -22.42
CA LEU A 145 -26.34 -6.12 -21.87
C LEU A 145 -27.08 -5.18 -22.84
N GLU A 146 -26.37 -4.34 -23.60
CA GLU A 146 -26.95 -3.48 -24.65
C GLU A 146 -27.69 -4.28 -25.75
N PHE A 147 -27.37 -5.57 -25.89
CA PHE A 147 -28.01 -6.49 -26.84
C PHE A 147 -28.93 -7.51 -26.13
N GLY A 148 -29.31 -7.24 -24.88
CA GLY A 148 -30.22 -8.08 -24.10
C GLY A 148 -29.61 -9.40 -23.61
N VAL A 149 -28.29 -9.58 -23.72
CA VAL A 149 -27.60 -10.81 -23.31
C VAL A 149 -27.08 -10.66 -21.89
N ILE A 150 -27.59 -11.50 -20.98
CA ILE A 150 -27.21 -11.51 -19.56
C ILE A 150 -26.53 -12.83 -19.24
N PHE A 151 -25.46 -12.78 -18.45
CA PHE A 151 -24.77 -13.97 -17.95
C PHE A 151 -24.21 -13.74 -16.55
N PRO A 152 -23.96 -14.82 -15.76
CA PRO A 152 -23.48 -14.69 -14.38
C PRO A 152 -22.19 -13.88 -14.28
N ALA A 153 -22.03 -13.15 -13.18
CA ALA A 153 -20.80 -12.41 -12.92
C ALA A 153 -19.61 -13.36 -12.64
N GLY A 154 -18.42 -12.95 -13.07
CA GLY A 154 -17.17 -13.58 -12.68
C GLY A 154 -16.43 -14.27 -13.82
N TYR A 155 -15.15 -14.55 -13.57
CA TYR A 155 -14.24 -15.04 -14.61
C TYR A 155 -14.68 -16.37 -15.25
N ALA A 156 -15.18 -17.32 -14.46
CA ALA A 156 -15.62 -18.62 -14.96
C ALA A 156 -16.83 -18.53 -15.91
N ALA A 157 -17.64 -17.49 -15.79
CA ALA A 157 -18.80 -17.32 -16.65
C ALA A 157 -18.41 -16.87 -18.08
N LEU A 158 -17.20 -16.36 -18.27
CA LEU A 158 -16.70 -15.91 -19.57
C LEU A 158 -16.57 -17.05 -20.58
N ASP A 159 -16.40 -18.29 -20.12
CA ASP A 159 -16.33 -19.47 -20.99
C ASP A 159 -17.63 -19.68 -21.78
N ARG A 160 -18.76 -19.13 -21.30
CA ARG A 160 -20.05 -19.19 -22.00
C ARG A 160 -20.22 -18.08 -23.04
N VAL A 161 -19.41 -17.02 -23.00
CA VAL A 161 -19.57 -15.86 -23.89
C VAL A 161 -19.56 -16.24 -25.38
N PRO A 162 -18.64 -17.09 -25.88
CA PRO A 162 -18.68 -17.52 -27.28
C PRO A 162 -20.02 -18.14 -27.69
N VAL A 163 -20.55 -19.03 -26.87
CA VAL A 163 -21.83 -19.71 -27.11
C VAL A 163 -23.00 -18.71 -27.09
N LEU A 164 -23.02 -17.80 -26.10
CA LEU A 164 -24.06 -16.77 -26.00
C LEU A 164 -24.08 -15.84 -27.22
N MET A 165 -22.92 -15.51 -27.78
CA MET A 165 -22.86 -14.68 -28.98
C MET A 165 -23.49 -15.36 -30.22
N GLU A 166 -23.44 -16.70 -30.27
CA GLU A 166 -24.06 -17.51 -31.32
C GLU A 166 -25.56 -17.67 -31.08
N GLU A 167 -25.98 -18.06 -29.87
CA GLU A 167 -27.39 -18.26 -29.49
C GLU A 167 -28.24 -17.00 -29.73
N HIS A 168 -27.68 -15.82 -29.44
CA HIS A 168 -28.35 -14.54 -29.62
C HIS A 168 -28.14 -13.90 -30.99
N ASN A 169 -27.49 -14.60 -31.93
CA ASN A 169 -27.23 -14.13 -33.30
C ASN A 169 -26.62 -12.72 -33.37
N LEU A 170 -25.67 -12.41 -32.48
CA LEU A 170 -25.14 -11.04 -32.36
C LEU A 170 -24.48 -10.54 -33.66
N PRO A 171 -24.44 -9.22 -33.92
CA PRO A 171 -23.81 -8.69 -35.14
C PRO A 171 -22.33 -9.08 -35.24
N LEU A 172 -21.86 -9.40 -36.45
CA LEU A 172 -20.48 -9.87 -36.68
C LEU A 172 -19.40 -8.93 -36.09
N ARG A 173 -19.56 -7.61 -36.28
CA ARG A 173 -18.62 -6.61 -35.75
C ARG A 173 -18.59 -6.58 -34.23
N LEU A 174 -19.72 -6.81 -33.58
CA LEU A 174 -19.80 -6.91 -32.12
C LEU A 174 -19.07 -8.16 -31.63
N ARG A 175 -19.31 -9.33 -32.27
CA ARG A 175 -18.60 -10.57 -31.92
C ARG A 175 -17.09 -10.39 -32.03
N GLN A 176 -16.62 -9.75 -33.10
CA GLN A 176 -15.20 -9.44 -33.29
C GLN A 176 -14.66 -8.53 -32.18
N ALA A 177 -15.39 -7.50 -31.77
CA ALA A 177 -14.99 -6.61 -30.68
C ALA A 177 -14.92 -7.36 -29.34
N ILE A 178 -15.93 -8.16 -29.01
CA ILE A 178 -15.97 -8.98 -27.80
C ILE A 178 -14.83 -10.00 -27.79
N ASN A 179 -14.55 -10.67 -28.92
CA ASN A 179 -13.44 -11.62 -29.00
C ASN A 179 -12.08 -10.97 -28.71
N ARG A 180 -11.81 -9.75 -29.18
CA ARG A 180 -10.60 -9.00 -28.82
C ARG A 180 -10.50 -8.76 -27.31
N MET A 181 -11.62 -8.46 -26.65
CA MET A 181 -11.65 -8.26 -25.21
C MET A 181 -11.44 -9.58 -24.44
N LEU A 182 -11.95 -10.70 -24.96
CA LEU A 182 -11.68 -12.02 -24.39
C LEU A 182 -10.19 -12.37 -24.51
N ASP A 183 -9.55 -12.03 -25.62
CA ASP A 183 -8.10 -12.20 -25.80
C ASP A 183 -7.29 -11.34 -24.82
N ASP A 184 -7.68 -10.07 -24.64
CA ASP A 184 -7.10 -9.19 -23.62
C ASP A 184 -7.23 -9.80 -22.21
N ILE A 185 -8.40 -10.35 -21.87
CA ILE A 185 -8.63 -11.01 -20.57
C ILE A 185 -7.72 -12.25 -20.41
N ARG A 186 -7.52 -13.03 -21.47
CA ARG A 186 -6.62 -14.20 -21.46
C ARG A 186 -5.17 -13.76 -21.24
N GLN A 187 -4.70 -12.75 -21.98
CA GLN A 187 -3.35 -12.20 -21.83
C GLN A 187 -3.12 -11.68 -20.41
N LEU A 188 -4.02 -10.82 -19.91
CA LEU A 188 -3.93 -10.29 -18.55
C LEU A 188 -3.92 -11.41 -17.50
N THR A 189 -4.70 -12.48 -17.71
CA THR A 189 -4.72 -13.63 -16.81
C THR A 189 -3.39 -14.38 -16.81
N SER A 190 -2.76 -14.54 -17.97
CA SER A 190 -1.43 -15.14 -18.09
C SER A 190 -0.37 -14.31 -17.36
N GLU A 191 -0.35 -13.00 -17.58
CA GLU A 191 0.58 -12.09 -16.90
C GLU A 191 0.40 -12.09 -15.38
N ILE A 192 -0.85 -12.07 -14.89
CA ILE A 192 -1.14 -12.17 -13.45
C ILE A 192 -0.60 -13.49 -12.87
N LYS A 193 -0.79 -14.62 -13.57
CA LYS A 193 -0.26 -15.93 -13.15
C LYS A 193 1.27 -15.95 -13.12
N ALA A 194 1.92 -15.33 -14.09
CA ALA A 194 3.39 -15.22 -14.11
C ALA A 194 3.90 -14.44 -12.88
N LEU A 195 3.27 -13.30 -12.56
CA LEU A 195 3.59 -12.53 -11.36
C LEU A 195 3.30 -13.30 -10.06
N ASP A 196 2.23 -14.09 -10.02
CA ASP A 196 1.93 -14.97 -8.87
C ASP A 196 3.04 -16.01 -8.64
N ILE A 197 3.58 -16.58 -9.72
CA ILE A 197 4.70 -17.52 -9.66
C ILE A 197 5.98 -16.82 -9.17
N GLU A 198 6.30 -15.65 -9.73
CA GLU A 198 7.47 -14.86 -9.32
C GLU A 198 7.43 -14.51 -7.83
N ILE A 199 6.29 -13.98 -7.36
CA ILE A 199 6.08 -13.64 -5.95
C ILE A 199 6.27 -14.88 -5.06
N LYS A 200 5.72 -16.03 -5.47
CA LYS A 200 5.84 -17.29 -4.74
C LYS A 200 7.29 -17.76 -4.66
N GLN A 201 8.06 -17.67 -5.75
CA GLN A 201 9.47 -18.06 -5.76
C GLN A 201 10.29 -17.17 -4.83
N GLN A 202 10.09 -15.85 -4.86
CA GLN A 202 10.82 -14.91 -4.01
C GLN A 202 10.55 -15.16 -2.51
N VAL A 203 9.29 -15.32 -2.12
CA VAL A 203 8.94 -15.54 -0.70
C VAL A 203 9.42 -16.89 -0.18
N ASN A 204 9.48 -17.91 -1.05
CA ASN A 204 10.03 -19.22 -0.70
C ASN A 204 11.56 -19.22 -0.57
N GLY A 205 12.25 -18.24 -1.15
CA GLY A 205 13.68 -18.02 -0.95
C GLY A 205 14.02 -17.31 0.38
N SER A 206 13.03 -16.76 1.09
CA SER A 206 13.22 -15.98 2.32
C SER A 206 12.77 -16.75 3.56
N ASP A 207 13.61 -16.80 4.61
CA ASP A 207 13.24 -17.43 5.89
C ASP A 207 12.06 -16.72 6.56
N ALA A 208 12.00 -15.39 6.49
CA ALA A 208 10.86 -14.61 6.97
C ALA A 208 9.58 -14.97 6.20
N GLY A 209 9.71 -15.12 4.87
CA GLY A 209 8.61 -15.55 4.00
C GLY A 209 8.08 -16.94 4.35
N LYS A 210 8.97 -17.93 4.57
CA LYS A 210 8.58 -19.28 4.99
C LYS A 210 7.88 -19.28 6.36
N ARG A 211 8.40 -18.52 7.33
CA ARG A 211 7.79 -18.38 8.66
C ARG A 211 6.39 -17.77 8.58
N LEU A 212 6.22 -16.71 7.80
CA LEU A 212 4.90 -16.09 7.60
C LEU A 212 3.90 -17.06 6.95
N GLN A 213 4.34 -17.84 5.96
CA GLN A 213 3.49 -18.84 5.30
C GLN A 213 3.06 -20.02 6.20
N SER A 214 3.72 -20.22 7.36
CA SER A 214 3.29 -21.22 8.34
C SER A 214 2.01 -20.80 9.08
N ILE A 215 1.65 -19.52 9.03
CA ILE A 215 0.44 -18.99 9.66
C ILE A 215 -0.77 -19.35 8.79
N PRO A 216 -1.80 -20.01 9.35
CA PRO A 216 -3.02 -20.32 8.61
C PRO A 216 -3.60 -19.08 7.94
N GLY A 217 -3.99 -19.22 6.67
CA GLY A 217 -4.57 -18.13 5.87
C GLY A 217 -3.55 -17.18 5.26
N ILE A 218 -2.27 -17.25 5.63
CA ILE A 218 -1.19 -16.48 5.02
C ILE A 218 -0.53 -17.31 3.92
N GLY A 219 -0.98 -17.09 2.68
CA GLY A 219 -0.34 -17.66 1.49
C GLY A 219 0.86 -16.84 1.00
N PRO A 220 1.52 -17.28 -0.08
CA PRO A 220 2.71 -16.62 -0.64
C PRO A 220 2.51 -15.12 -0.90
N LEU A 221 1.36 -14.73 -1.46
CA LEU A 221 1.01 -13.35 -1.78
C LEU A 221 0.87 -12.46 -0.53
N ILE A 222 0.36 -13.01 0.57
CA ILE A 222 0.19 -12.24 1.82
C ILE A 222 1.54 -12.13 2.52
N ALA A 223 2.28 -13.24 2.60
CA ALA A 223 3.60 -13.27 3.20
C ALA A 223 4.57 -12.30 2.49
N SER A 224 4.61 -12.31 1.16
CA SER A 224 5.48 -11.42 0.38
C SER A 224 5.12 -9.94 0.56
N ALA A 225 3.83 -9.61 0.61
CA ALA A 225 3.38 -8.24 0.84
C ALA A 225 3.77 -7.75 2.24
N LEU A 226 3.65 -8.61 3.27
CA LEU A 226 4.12 -8.30 4.62
C LEU A 226 5.63 -8.06 4.65
N VAL A 227 6.43 -8.93 4.02
CA VAL A 227 7.89 -8.74 3.92
C VAL A 227 8.25 -7.43 3.23
N ALA A 228 7.54 -7.08 2.16
CA ALA A 228 7.81 -5.88 1.35
C ALA A 228 7.41 -4.57 2.04
N ASP A 229 6.23 -4.54 2.67
CA ASP A 229 5.59 -3.31 3.11
C ASP A 229 5.62 -3.11 4.64
N VAL A 230 5.68 -4.18 5.42
CA VAL A 230 5.78 -4.12 6.89
C VAL A 230 7.23 -4.20 7.37
N GLY A 231 8.04 -5.04 6.72
CA GLY A 231 9.46 -5.24 7.03
C GLY A 231 9.73 -5.65 8.49
N ASP A 232 10.36 -4.79 9.28
CA ASP A 232 10.73 -5.10 10.66
C ASP A 232 9.57 -4.85 11.63
N ALA A 233 8.99 -5.94 12.14
CA ALA A 233 7.88 -5.89 13.08
C ALA A 233 8.24 -5.28 14.45
N SER A 234 9.53 -5.14 14.78
CA SER A 234 9.99 -4.53 16.05
C SER A 234 9.54 -3.07 16.21
N MET A 235 9.17 -2.40 15.10
CA MET A 235 8.62 -1.04 15.11
C MET A 235 7.24 -0.94 15.75
N TYR A 236 6.54 -2.07 15.96
CA TYR A 236 5.24 -2.12 16.61
C TYR A 236 5.37 -2.56 18.07
N LYS A 237 4.69 -1.84 18.97
CA LYS A 237 4.75 -2.16 20.41
C LYS A 237 4.06 -3.48 20.76
N SER A 238 3.10 -3.91 19.93
CA SER A 238 2.33 -5.14 20.13
C SER A 238 1.62 -5.56 18.84
N SER A 239 1.07 -6.78 18.80
CA SER A 239 0.21 -7.26 17.72
C SER A 239 -1.06 -6.42 17.53
N ARG A 240 -1.61 -5.87 18.62
CA ARG A 240 -2.75 -4.94 18.57
C ARG A 240 -2.37 -3.64 17.88
N ASP A 241 -1.15 -3.18 18.13
CA ASP A 241 -0.61 -1.97 17.52
C ASP A 241 -0.40 -2.12 16.01
N PHE A 242 0.11 -3.28 15.59
CA PHE A 242 0.20 -3.67 14.19
C PHE A 242 -1.17 -3.76 13.52
N SER A 243 -2.16 -4.38 14.18
CA SER A 243 -3.53 -4.46 13.66
C SER A 243 -4.16 -3.07 13.50
N ALA A 244 -3.85 -2.14 14.42
CA ALA A 244 -4.33 -0.77 14.35
C ALA A 244 -3.68 0.01 13.19
N SER A 245 -2.40 -0.21 12.90
CA SER A 245 -1.68 0.45 11.80
C SER A 245 -2.27 0.09 10.42
N LEU A 246 -2.78 -1.14 10.28
CA LEU A 246 -3.47 -1.62 9.07
C LEU A 246 -4.97 -1.30 9.07
N GLY A 247 -5.47 -0.65 10.11
CA GLY A 247 -6.87 -0.25 10.23
C GLY A 247 -7.85 -1.41 10.33
N LEU A 248 -7.40 -2.54 10.90
CA LEU A 248 -8.20 -3.75 11.16
C LEU A 248 -8.96 -3.67 12.48
N VAL A 249 -8.66 -2.68 13.32
CA VAL A 249 -9.36 -2.46 14.60
C VAL A 249 -10.66 -1.66 14.41
N PRO A 250 -11.68 -1.85 15.28
CA PRO A 250 -12.89 -1.04 15.28
C PRO A 250 -12.59 0.45 15.35
N ARG A 251 -13.36 1.26 14.63
CA ARG A 251 -13.34 2.71 14.81
C ARG A 251 -14.10 3.04 16.09
N GLN A 252 -13.49 3.84 16.96
CA GLN A 252 -14.14 4.36 18.15
C GLN A 252 -14.71 5.76 17.89
N TYR A 253 -15.96 5.97 18.27
CA TYR A 253 -16.61 7.28 18.32
C TYR A 253 -17.24 7.45 19.70
N SER A 254 -16.50 8.08 20.61
CA SER A 254 -16.90 8.21 22.01
C SER A 254 -17.12 9.67 22.37
N THR A 255 -18.27 9.98 22.96
CA THR A 255 -18.65 11.30 23.45
C THR A 255 -19.22 11.17 24.86
N GLY A 256 -18.89 12.11 25.76
CA GLY A 256 -19.49 12.16 27.10
C GLY A 256 -19.37 10.88 27.96
N GLY A 257 -18.32 10.07 27.76
CA GLY A 257 -18.11 8.82 28.50
C GLY A 257 -18.79 7.57 27.91
N GLN A 258 -19.62 7.70 26.87
CA GLN A 258 -20.20 6.55 26.17
C GLN A 258 -19.27 6.04 25.06
N THR A 259 -18.95 4.75 25.12
CA THR A 259 -18.08 4.11 24.14
C THR A 259 -18.89 3.46 23.03
N THR A 260 -18.91 4.07 21.85
CA THR A 260 -19.48 3.46 20.64
C THR A 260 -18.36 2.96 19.73
N LEU A 261 -18.32 1.64 19.52
CA LEU A 261 -17.45 1.00 18.52
C LEU A 261 -18.24 0.81 17.22
N LEU A 262 -17.61 1.17 16.10
CA LEU A 262 -18.17 1.05 14.75
C LEU A 262 -17.44 -0.06 13.98
N GLY A 263 -17.67 -0.14 12.67
CA GLY A 263 -16.89 -1.01 11.78
C GLY A 263 -15.39 -0.70 11.81
N ILE A 264 -14.60 -1.54 11.13
CA ILE A 264 -13.13 -1.38 11.05
C ILE A 264 -12.74 0.03 10.61
N SER A 265 -11.65 0.56 11.17
CA SER A 265 -11.24 1.95 10.94
C SER A 265 -10.82 2.26 9.51
N LYS A 266 -10.40 1.25 8.73
CA LYS A 266 -9.90 1.36 7.35
C LYS A 266 -8.70 2.31 7.18
N ARG A 267 -8.04 2.71 8.27
CA ARG A 267 -6.79 3.50 8.26
C ARG A 267 -5.60 2.68 7.75
N GLY A 268 -4.55 3.33 7.25
CA GLY A 268 -3.36 2.65 6.77
C GLY A 268 -3.54 1.91 5.43
N ASP A 269 -2.68 0.92 5.17
CA ASP A 269 -2.56 0.29 3.86
C ASP A 269 -3.79 -0.55 3.48
N ARG A 270 -4.52 -0.07 2.46
CA ARG A 270 -5.71 -0.76 1.94
C ARG A 270 -5.38 -2.11 1.31
N TYR A 271 -4.24 -2.23 0.62
CA TYR A 271 -3.85 -3.46 -0.07
C TYR A 271 -3.53 -4.58 0.91
N LEU A 272 -2.67 -4.32 1.91
CA LEU A 272 -2.37 -5.29 2.97
C LEU A 272 -3.64 -5.70 3.72
N ARG A 273 -4.49 -4.73 4.06
CA ARG A 273 -5.76 -5.01 4.72
C ARG A 273 -6.67 -5.91 3.87
N THR A 274 -6.81 -5.64 2.57
CA THR A 274 -7.60 -6.50 1.66
C THR A 274 -7.05 -7.91 1.65
N LEU A 275 -5.74 -8.07 1.52
CA LEU A 275 -5.08 -9.38 1.49
C LEU A 275 -5.31 -10.17 2.79
N LEU A 276 -5.11 -9.54 3.95
CA LEU A 276 -5.32 -10.18 5.26
C LEU A 276 -6.79 -10.55 5.48
N MET A 277 -7.73 -9.68 5.10
CA MET A 277 -9.15 -9.99 5.17
C MET A 277 -9.52 -11.17 4.27
N GLN A 278 -8.98 -11.24 3.05
CA GLN A 278 -9.18 -12.38 2.15
C GLN A 278 -8.59 -13.67 2.74
N GLY A 279 -7.39 -13.61 3.32
CA GLY A 279 -6.77 -14.73 4.01
C GLY A 279 -7.57 -15.24 5.22
N ALA A 280 -8.15 -14.33 6.00
CA ALA A 280 -9.06 -14.71 7.09
C ALA A 280 -10.36 -15.32 6.54
N GLN A 281 -10.92 -14.74 5.49
CA GLN A 281 -12.18 -15.19 4.90
C GLN A 281 -12.08 -16.58 4.27
N THR A 282 -10.93 -16.95 3.69
CA THR A 282 -10.70 -18.31 3.17
C THR A 282 -10.63 -19.35 4.28
N LEU A 283 -10.09 -19.01 5.46
CA LEU A 283 -10.14 -19.89 6.63
C LEU A 283 -11.57 -20.11 7.13
N LEU A 284 -12.40 -19.06 7.06
CA LEU A 284 -13.79 -19.09 7.51
C LEU A 284 -14.74 -19.70 6.47
N TYR A 285 -14.37 -19.79 5.18
CA TYR A 285 -15.28 -20.19 4.11
C TYR A 285 -15.86 -21.62 4.25
N ARG A 286 -15.29 -22.47 5.10
CA ARG A 286 -15.80 -23.81 5.47
C ARG A 286 -15.41 -24.20 6.90
N PHE A 287 -15.48 -23.26 7.84
CA PHE A 287 -15.04 -23.49 9.23
C PHE A 287 -15.84 -24.61 9.93
N ASP A 288 -17.11 -24.79 9.53
CA ASP A 288 -18.00 -25.89 9.94
C ASP A 288 -17.38 -27.27 9.72
N LYS A 289 -16.59 -27.44 8.65
CA LYS A 289 -15.95 -28.71 8.29
C LYS A 289 -14.56 -28.91 8.90
N ARG A 290 -14.06 -27.94 9.67
CA ARG A 290 -12.71 -28.00 10.26
C ARG A 290 -12.77 -28.55 11.68
N ASN A 291 -11.95 -29.55 12.00
CA ASN A 291 -11.85 -30.11 13.36
C ASN A 291 -10.58 -29.67 14.11
N ASP A 292 -9.79 -28.76 13.55
CA ASP A 292 -8.63 -28.19 14.22
C ASP A 292 -9.01 -27.12 15.24
N ALA A 293 -8.05 -26.73 16.09
CA ALA A 293 -8.27 -25.74 17.15
C ALA A 293 -8.85 -24.42 16.61
N LEU A 294 -8.42 -24.00 15.41
CA LEU A 294 -8.94 -22.80 14.75
C LEU A 294 -10.41 -22.97 14.33
N GLY A 295 -10.80 -24.12 13.79
CA GLY A 295 -12.19 -24.42 13.45
C GLY A 295 -13.10 -24.47 14.68
N VAL A 296 -12.62 -25.05 15.78
CA VAL A 296 -13.34 -25.06 17.07
C VAL A 296 -13.54 -23.64 17.59
N TRP A 297 -12.48 -22.83 17.62
CA TRP A 297 -12.57 -21.43 18.03
C TRP A 297 -13.52 -20.62 17.13
N ALA A 298 -13.43 -20.77 15.80
CA ALA A 298 -14.28 -20.05 14.87
C ALA A 298 -15.77 -20.39 15.02
N ARG A 299 -16.11 -21.62 15.43
CA ARG A 299 -17.48 -22.02 15.78
C ARG A 299 -18.00 -21.43 17.09
N SER A 300 -17.10 -20.93 17.94
CA SER A 300 -17.44 -20.32 19.23
C SER A 300 -17.57 -18.80 19.21
N LEU A 301 -17.25 -18.16 18.06
CA LEU A 301 -17.41 -16.71 17.84
C LEU A 301 -18.88 -16.36 17.59
#